data_AF-A0A9E0WD93-F1
#
_entry.id   AF-A0A9E0WD93-F1
#
_cell.length_a   1.000
_cell.length_b   1.000
_cell.length_c   1.000
_cell.angle_alpha   90.00
_cell.angle_beta   90.00
_cell.angle_gamma   90.00
#
_symmetry.space_group_name_H-M   'P 1'
#
loop_
_entity.id
_entity.type
_entity.pdbx_description
1 polymer ?
#
loop_
_entity_poly.entity_id
_entity_poly.type
_entity_poly.pdbx_seq_one_letter_code
_entity_poly.pdbx_strand_id
1 'polypeptide(L)'
;DYHRVHMPISGHLVKTRYVPGDLFSVNAATVERVDGLLARNERLVCFFETDQGGVAVVLVGAMIVAGIATVWGGREAPGGQIREQVWSADEAPLLEAGQELGRFFLGSTVVLVTEAGDLEWADEAGDTVKVRAALAQTPERAESY
;
A
#
# COMPACT_ATOMS: atom_id res chain seq x y z
N ASP A 1 -4.35 11.81 -14.78
CA ASP A 1 -3.66 10.87 -13.89
C ASP A 1 -4.49 10.56 -12.66
N TYR A 2 -4.50 9.27 -12.28
CA TYR A 2 -5.25 8.75 -11.15
C TYR A 2 -4.27 8.40 -10.03
N HIS A 3 -4.28 9.17 -8.94
CA HIS A 3 -3.33 9.01 -7.83
C HIS A 3 -3.97 8.45 -6.56
N ARG A 4 -5.07 7.72 -6.71
CA ARG A 4 -5.77 7.06 -5.60
C ARG A 4 -5.36 5.60 -5.50
N VAL A 5 -5.26 5.12 -4.28
CA VAL A 5 -4.93 3.75 -3.91
C VAL A 5 -6.19 3.12 -3.36
N HIS A 6 -6.47 1.90 -3.80
CA HIS A 6 -7.64 1.13 -3.38
C HIS A 6 -7.21 -0.13 -2.67
N MET A 7 -8.06 -0.61 -1.76
CA MET A 7 -7.87 -1.89 -1.12
C MET A 7 -7.84 -3.01 -2.16
N PRO A 8 -6.81 -3.88 -2.14
CA PRO A 8 -6.75 -5.04 -3.02
C PRO A 8 -7.70 -6.17 -2.56
N ILE A 9 -8.00 -6.22 -1.26
CA ILE A 9 -8.85 -7.22 -0.61
C ILE A 9 -9.52 -6.57 0.62
N SER A 10 -10.71 -7.04 1.01
CA SER A 10 -11.38 -6.54 2.22
C SER A 10 -10.56 -6.87 3.47
N GLY A 11 -10.49 -5.94 4.42
CA GLY A 11 -9.75 -6.16 5.67
C GLY A 11 -9.85 -5.03 6.69
N HIS A 12 -9.52 -5.34 7.94
CA HIS A 12 -9.48 -4.41 9.05
C HIS A 12 -8.09 -3.76 9.18
N LEU A 13 -8.03 -2.43 9.23
CA LEU A 13 -6.79 -1.71 9.49
C LEU A 13 -6.39 -1.87 10.97
N VAL A 14 -5.28 -2.56 11.22
CA VAL A 14 -4.81 -2.83 12.59
C VAL A 14 -3.67 -1.93 13.03
N LYS A 15 -2.85 -1.45 12.08
CA LYS A 15 -1.72 -0.57 12.39
C LYS A 15 -1.33 0.29 11.19
N THR A 16 -0.88 1.50 11.46
CA THR A 16 -0.14 2.32 10.51
C THR A 16 1.22 2.67 11.11
N ARG A 17 2.22 2.77 10.24
CA ARG A 17 3.55 3.25 10.58
C ARG A 17 4.01 4.24 9.54
N TYR A 18 4.02 5.51 9.93
CA TYR A 18 4.68 6.55 9.16
C TYR A 18 6.19 6.48 9.41
N VAL A 19 6.96 6.47 8.33
CA VAL A 19 8.42 6.50 8.37
C VAL A 19 8.90 7.72 7.57
N PRO A 20 9.54 8.70 8.22
CA PRO A 20 10.15 9.82 7.52
C PRO A 20 11.31 9.31 6.66
N GLY A 21 11.58 9.98 5.55
CA GLY A 21 12.64 9.57 4.64
C GLY A 21 12.94 10.62 3.59
N ASP A 22 13.80 10.23 2.65
CA ASP A 22 14.13 11.03 1.46
C ASP A 22 12.89 11.16 0.55
N LEU A 23 12.99 12.00 -0.49
CA LEU A 23 11.94 12.14 -1.51
C LEU A 23 12.58 12.05 -2.89
N PHE A 24 13.25 10.94 -3.19
CA PHE A 24 13.74 10.69 -4.54
C PHE A 24 12.57 10.48 -5.50
N SER A 25 12.72 10.91 -6.75
CA SER A 25 11.74 10.60 -7.81
C SER A 25 11.75 9.10 -8.08
N VAL A 26 10.57 8.47 -8.06
CA VAL A 26 10.44 7.06 -8.43
C VAL A 26 10.20 6.97 -9.94
N ASN A 27 11.27 6.69 -10.67
CA ASN A 27 11.25 6.34 -12.09
C ASN A 27 12.33 5.28 -12.35
N ALA A 28 12.26 4.57 -13.48
CA ALA A 28 13.18 3.47 -13.79
C ALA A 28 14.65 3.85 -13.62
N ALA A 29 15.03 5.02 -14.14
CA ALA A 29 16.40 5.51 -14.12
C ALA A 29 16.91 5.86 -12.70
N THR A 30 16.04 6.23 -11.76
CA THR A 30 16.42 6.46 -10.36
C THR A 30 16.43 5.16 -9.56
N VAL A 31 15.46 4.27 -9.79
CA VAL A 31 15.37 2.96 -9.11
C VAL A 31 16.63 2.12 -9.35
N GLU A 32 17.18 2.15 -10.57
CA GLU A 32 18.42 1.45 -10.92
C GLU A 32 19.69 2.02 -10.26
N ARG A 33 19.67 3.29 -9.82
CA ARG A 33 20.87 4.01 -9.35
C ARG A 33 20.91 4.27 -7.85
N VAL A 34 19.76 4.21 -7.18
CA VAL A 34 19.66 4.49 -5.76
C VAL A 34 19.33 3.20 -5.02
N ASP A 35 20.34 2.64 -4.38
CA ASP A 35 20.18 1.44 -3.56
C ASP A 35 19.09 1.65 -2.50
N GLY A 36 18.13 0.72 -2.49
CA GLY A 36 17.02 0.74 -1.55
C GLY A 36 16.12 1.98 -1.66
N LEU A 37 15.96 2.58 -2.85
CA LEU A 37 15.17 3.80 -3.08
C LEU A 37 13.84 3.80 -2.30
N LEU A 38 13.05 2.74 -2.43
CA LEU A 38 11.73 2.64 -1.78
C LEU A 38 11.82 2.59 -0.24
N ALA A 39 12.90 2.03 0.31
CA ALA A 39 13.13 1.96 1.75
C ALA A 39 13.72 3.26 2.32
N ARG A 40 14.36 4.08 1.48
CA ARG A 40 14.89 5.40 1.82
C ARG A 40 13.84 6.48 1.78
N ASN A 41 12.88 6.37 0.86
CA ASN A 41 11.84 7.37 0.74
C ASN A 41 10.88 7.38 1.94
N GLU A 42 10.31 8.56 2.19
CA GLU A 42 9.15 8.74 3.08
C GLU A 42 8.06 7.75 2.69
N ARG A 43 7.44 7.11 3.68
CA ARG A 43 6.36 6.15 3.43
C ARG A 43 5.41 6.00 4.60
N LEU A 44 4.19 5.60 4.27
CA LEU A 44 3.18 5.16 5.21
C LEU A 44 2.91 3.68 4.97
N VAL A 45 3.19 2.84 5.97
CA VAL A 45 2.86 1.42 5.95
C VAL A 45 1.50 1.23 6.62
N CYS A 46 0.54 0.65 5.92
CA CYS A 46 -0.79 0.32 6.44
C CYS A 46 -0.92 -1.19 6.53
N PHE A 47 -1.10 -1.72 7.74
CA PHE A 47 -1.24 -3.14 8.03
C PHE A 47 -2.71 -3.50 8.19
N PHE A 48 -3.14 -4.53 7.48
CA PHE A 48 -4.50 -5.03 7.47
C PHE A 48 -4.52 -6.51 7.87
N GLU A 49 -5.54 -6.88 8.63
CA GLU A 49 -5.95 -8.27 8.79
C GLU A 49 -7.07 -8.58 7.81
N THR A 50 -6.95 -9.70 7.11
CA THR A 50 -7.88 -10.15 6.06
C THR A 50 -8.17 -11.64 6.22
N ASP A 51 -9.20 -12.14 5.56
CA ASP A 51 -9.50 -13.58 5.54
C ASP A 51 -8.40 -14.43 4.89
N GLN A 52 -7.45 -13.79 4.19
CA GLN A 52 -6.30 -14.44 3.54
C GLN A 52 -4.98 -14.21 4.30
N GLY A 53 -5.05 -13.73 5.54
CA GLY A 53 -3.90 -13.38 6.37
C GLY A 53 -3.54 -11.90 6.33
N GLY A 54 -2.36 -11.57 6.86
CA GLY A 54 -1.86 -10.20 6.95
C GLY A 54 -1.52 -9.61 5.57
N VAL A 55 -1.98 -8.37 5.35
CA VAL A 55 -1.64 -7.58 4.15
C VAL A 55 -1.07 -6.23 4.58
N ALA A 56 0.07 -5.85 4.01
CA ALA A 56 0.61 -4.50 4.15
C ALA A 56 0.54 -3.75 2.81
N VAL A 57 -0.12 -2.59 2.83
CA VAL A 57 -0.10 -1.64 1.71
C VAL A 57 0.80 -0.48 2.10
N VAL A 58 1.92 -0.32 1.38
CA VAL A 58 2.90 0.73 1.64
C VAL A 58 2.75 1.82 0.60
N LEU A 59 2.39 3.02 1.04
CA LEU A 59 2.35 4.21 0.21
C LEU A 59 3.73 4.88 0.30
N VAL A 60 4.49 4.88 -0.79
CA VAL A 60 5.85 5.44 -0.85
C VAL A 60 5.79 6.81 -1.54
N GLY A 61 6.18 7.84 -0.78
CA GLY A 61 6.32 9.21 -1.26
C GLY A 61 7.52 9.35 -2.22
N ALA A 62 7.56 10.46 -2.93
CA ALA A 62 8.57 10.78 -3.93
C ALA A 62 8.69 12.31 -4.05
N MET A 63 9.68 12.78 -4.83
CA MET A 63 9.85 14.21 -5.07
C MET A 63 8.57 14.83 -5.63
N ILE A 64 8.17 16.01 -5.14
CA ILE A 64 7.00 16.77 -5.61
C ILE A 64 5.64 16.11 -5.26
N VAL A 65 5.62 14.93 -4.64
CA VAL A 65 4.38 14.38 -4.08
C VAL A 65 3.97 15.30 -2.94
N ALA A 66 2.82 15.98 -3.03
CA ALA A 66 2.33 16.87 -1.98
C ALA A 66 1.79 16.10 -0.74
N GLY A 67 2.46 15.02 -0.34
CA GLY A 67 2.17 14.17 0.80
C GLY A 67 1.37 12.92 0.48
N ILE A 68 1.16 12.12 1.52
CA ILE A 68 0.31 10.93 1.54
C ILE A 68 -0.95 11.30 2.33
N ALA A 69 -2.12 10.87 1.85
CA ALA A 69 -3.36 11.01 2.60
C ALA A 69 -4.15 9.70 2.63
N THR A 70 -4.76 9.38 3.77
CA THR A 70 -5.63 8.23 3.96
C THR A 70 -7.06 8.67 4.23
N VAL A 71 -8.02 7.78 3.97
CA VAL A 71 -9.44 8.10 4.18
C VAL A 71 -9.83 8.24 5.66
N TRP A 72 -9.03 7.69 6.57
CA TRP A 72 -9.26 7.77 8.02
C TRP A 72 -8.45 8.87 8.72
N GLY A 73 -7.18 9.08 8.30
CA GLY A 73 -6.25 9.99 8.98
C GLY A 73 -6.06 11.34 8.29
N GLY A 74 -6.61 11.50 7.08
CA GLY A 74 -6.36 12.68 6.27
C GLY A 74 -4.91 12.73 5.79
N ARG A 75 -4.34 13.93 5.66
CA ARG A 75 -2.97 14.13 5.15
C ARG A 75 -1.95 13.93 6.26
N GLU A 76 -0.96 13.08 6.00
CA GLU A 76 0.18 12.88 6.88
C GLU A 76 1.03 14.15 7.01
N ALA A 77 1.45 14.44 8.24
CA ALA A 77 2.41 15.50 8.50
C ALA A 77 3.82 15.04 8.04
N PRO A 78 4.50 15.80 7.17
CA PRO A 78 5.82 15.40 6.67
C PRO A 78 6.91 15.57 7.73
N GLY A 79 7.94 14.72 7.65
CA GLY A 79 9.12 14.74 8.51
C GLY A 79 8.87 14.29 9.96
N GLY A 80 9.81 14.68 10.83
CA GLY A 80 9.78 14.34 12.25
C GLY A 80 10.33 12.94 12.53
N GLN A 81 9.73 12.26 13.50
CA GLN A 81 10.10 10.91 13.91
C GLN A 81 9.15 9.86 13.29
N ILE A 82 9.52 8.58 13.41
CA ILE A 82 8.61 7.47 13.13
C ILE A 82 7.37 7.61 14.03
N ARG A 83 6.18 7.47 13.44
CA ARG A 83 4.92 7.50 14.16
C ARG A 83 4.15 6.22 13.88
N GLU A 84 3.55 5.66 14.92
CA GLU A 84 2.71 4.48 14.82
C GLU A 84 1.34 4.77 15.41
N GLN A 85 0.31 4.23 14.77
CA GLN A 85 -1.04 4.18 15.30
C GLN A 85 -1.50 2.73 15.22
N VAL A 86 -2.05 2.22 16.32
CA VAL A 86 -2.58 0.86 16.44
C VAL A 86 -4.05 0.99 16.81
N TRP A 87 -4.89 0.21 16.14
CA TRP A 87 -6.32 0.16 16.43
C TRP A 87 -6.64 -1.05 17.30
N SER A 88 -7.57 -0.87 18.23
CA SER A 88 -8.24 -1.98 18.90
C SER A 88 -9.22 -2.65 17.94
N ALA A 89 -9.59 -3.91 18.19
CA ALA A 89 -10.51 -4.65 17.32
C ALA A 89 -11.86 -3.93 17.12
N ASP A 90 -12.36 -3.25 18.15
CA ASP A 90 -13.66 -2.56 18.12
C ASP A 90 -13.61 -1.21 17.38
N GLU A 91 -12.41 -0.65 17.15
CA GLU A 91 -12.21 0.66 16.52
C GLU A 91 -11.53 0.56 15.14
N ALA A 92 -11.07 -0.64 14.75
CA ALA A 92 -10.33 -0.88 13.52
C ALA A 92 -11.20 -0.62 12.29
N PRO A 93 -10.86 0.37 11.44
CA PRO A 93 -11.59 0.64 10.22
C PRO A 93 -11.63 -0.59 9.30
N LEU A 94 -12.84 -1.00 8.90
CA LEU A 94 -13.03 -1.97 7.84
C LEU A 94 -13.02 -1.25 6.50
N LEU A 95 -12.19 -1.72 5.55
CA LEU A 95 -12.25 -1.28 4.17
C LEU A 95 -12.54 -2.47 3.27
N GLU A 96 -13.52 -2.31 2.38
CA GLU A 96 -13.91 -3.33 1.41
C GLU A 96 -12.95 -3.38 0.22
N ALA A 97 -12.85 -4.53 -0.45
CA ALA A 97 -12.11 -4.66 -1.70
C ALA A 97 -12.55 -3.60 -2.73
N GLY A 98 -11.58 -2.89 -3.30
CA GLY A 98 -11.82 -1.78 -4.23
C GLY A 98 -12.26 -0.46 -3.58
N GLN A 99 -12.46 -0.41 -2.26
CA GLN A 99 -12.68 0.85 -1.54
C GLN A 99 -11.40 1.69 -1.56
N GLU A 100 -11.55 3.01 -1.62
CA GLU A 100 -10.40 3.92 -1.54
C GLU A 100 -9.72 3.81 -0.17
N LEU A 101 -8.42 3.51 -0.17
CA LEU A 101 -7.57 3.48 1.01
C LEU A 101 -6.97 4.87 1.26
N GLY A 102 -6.51 5.51 0.19
CA GLY A 102 -5.81 6.76 0.27
C GLY A 102 -5.40 7.28 -1.08
N ARG A 103 -4.56 8.32 -1.08
CA ARG A 103 -4.11 8.97 -2.29
C ARG A 103 -2.77 9.64 -2.10
N PHE A 104 -2.13 9.88 -3.23
CA PHE A 104 -1.02 10.78 -3.39
C PHE A 104 -1.50 12.03 -4.11
N PHE A 105 -0.76 13.12 -3.94
CA PHE A 105 -1.10 14.38 -4.62
C PHE A 105 -0.37 14.55 -5.96
N LEU A 106 0.75 13.84 -6.21
CA LEU A 106 1.45 13.91 -7.50
C LEU A 106 2.45 12.75 -7.68
N GLY A 107 2.18 11.78 -8.57
CA GLY A 107 3.04 10.60 -8.77
C GLY A 107 3.16 9.71 -7.51
N SER A 108 3.45 8.42 -7.66
CA SER A 108 3.52 7.53 -6.50
C SER A 108 3.94 6.09 -6.78
N THR A 109 4.38 5.41 -5.73
CA THR A 109 4.57 3.96 -5.73
C THR A 109 3.80 3.34 -4.58
N VAL A 110 3.12 2.24 -4.88
CA VAL A 110 2.53 1.36 -3.87
C VAL A 110 3.32 0.08 -3.85
N VAL A 111 3.70 -0.38 -2.66
CA VAL A 111 4.24 -1.73 -2.46
C VAL A 111 3.19 -2.53 -1.71
N LEU A 112 2.79 -3.67 -2.28
CA LEU A 112 1.89 -4.64 -1.66
C LEU A 112 2.71 -5.80 -1.11
N VAL A 113 2.49 -6.15 0.15
CA VAL A 113 3.05 -7.33 0.79
C VAL A 113 1.91 -8.12 1.38
N THR A 114 1.91 -9.44 1.19
CA THR A 114 0.84 -10.31 1.65
C THR A 114 1.42 -11.63 2.16
N GLU A 115 0.76 -12.20 3.17
CA GLU A 115 1.03 -13.56 3.65
C GLU A 115 0.39 -14.64 2.76
N ALA A 116 -0.52 -14.24 1.85
CA ALA A 116 -1.13 -15.15 0.90
C ALA A 116 -0.04 -15.80 0.01
N GLY A 117 -0.01 -17.13 0.03
CA GLY A 117 0.84 -17.94 -0.83
C GLY A 117 0.17 -18.26 -2.17
N ASP A 118 0.97 -18.79 -3.11
CA ASP A 118 0.51 -19.38 -4.37
C ASP A 118 -0.38 -18.45 -5.23
N LEU A 119 -0.06 -17.14 -5.25
CA LEU A 119 -0.81 -16.16 -6.03
C LEU A 119 -0.64 -16.39 -7.54
N GLU A 120 -1.76 -16.51 -8.24
CA GLU A 120 -1.84 -16.45 -9.70
C GLU A 120 -2.05 -14.98 -10.12
N TRP A 121 -0.97 -14.36 -10.61
CA TRP A 121 -0.99 -12.95 -11.03
C TRP A 121 -1.78 -12.77 -12.33
N ALA A 122 -2.61 -11.74 -12.39
CA ALA A 122 -3.43 -11.43 -13.56
C ALA A 122 -2.66 -10.70 -14.67
N ASP A 123 -1.53 -10.07 -14.33
CA ASP A 123 -0.71 -9.21 -15.19
C ASP A 123 0.78 -9.55 -15.02
N GLU A 124 1.59 -9.28 -16.05
CA GLU A 124 3.05 -9.46 -16.00
C GLU A 124 3.77 -8.17 -15.56
N ALA A 125 5.05 -8.31 -15.21
CA ALA A 125 5.86 -7.15 -14.84
C ALA A 125 5.99 -6.15 -16.00
N GLY A 126 5.53 -4.92 -15.78
CA GLY A 126 5.54 -3.85 -16.77
C GLY A 126 4.20 -3.58 -17.43
N ASP A 127 3.21 -4.46 -17.22
CA ASP A 127 1.86 -4.25 -17.73
C ASP A 127 1.14 -3.09 -17.05
N THR A 128 0.25 -2.46 -17.80
CA THR A 128 -0.63 -1.42 -17.26
C THR A 128 -1.85 -2.07 -16.62
N VAL A 129 -1.94 -1.95 -15.29
CA VAL A 129 -3.11 -2.41 -14.53
C VAL A 129 -4.27 -1.42 -14.61
N LYS A 130 -5.51 -1.93 -14.65
CA LYS A 130 -6.72 -1.10 -14.61
C LYS A 130 -7.26 -0.99 -13.18
N VAL A 131 -7.79 0.18 -12.83
CA VAL A 131 -8.50 0.37 -11.55
C VAL A 131 -9.66 -0.64 -11.47
N ARG A 132 -9.75 -1.37 -10.35
CA ARG A 132 -10.70 -2.47 -10.07
C ARG A 132 -10.51 -3.76 -10.88
N ALA A 133 -9.45 -3.89 -11.68
CA ALA A 133 -9.05 -5.20 -12.17
C ALA A 133 -8.48 -6.02 -11.01
N ALA A 134 -8.65 -7.35 -11.07
CA ALA A 134 -7.98 -8.25 -10.16
C ALA A 134 -6.46 -8.15 -10.38
N LEU A 135 -5.68 -8.10 -9.30
CA LEU A 135 -4.21 -8.13 -9.39
C LEU A 135 -3.69 -9.57 -9.36
N ALA A 136 -4.31 -10.41 -8.55
CA ALA A 136 -4.02 -11.82 -8.44
C ALA A 136 -5.22 -12.59 -7.89
N GLN A 137 -5.21 -13.90 -8.03
CA GLN A 137 -6.16 -14.82 -7.41
C GLN A 137 -5.38 -15.82 -6.55
N THR A 138 -5.96 -16.24 -5.44
CA THR A 138 -5.51 -17.44 -4.73
C THR A 138 -6.24 -18.64 -5.33
N PRO A 139 -5.55 -19.75 -5.64
CA PRO A 139 -6.22 -20.97 -6.05
C PRO A 139 -7.17 -21.42 -4.94
N GLU A 140 -8.39 -21.84 -5.30
CA GLU A 140 -9.33 -22.42 -4.34
C GLU A 140 -8.61 -23.57 -3.61
N ARG A 141 -8.49 -23.47 -2.28
CA ARG A 141 -8.03 -24.60 -1.49
C ARG A 141 -9.04 -25.72 -1.69
N ALA A 142 -8.64 -26.76 -2.40
CA ALA A 142 -9.39 -28.01 -2.43
C ALA A 142 -9.65 -28.40 -0.98
N GLU A 143 -10.91 -28.41 -0.56
CA GLU A 143 -11.30 -28.86 0.75
C GLU A 143 -10.79 -30.30 0.91
N SER A 144 -9.74 -30.48 1.71
CA SER A 144 -9.29 -31.80 2.12
C SER A 144 -10.37 -32.36 3.06
N TYR A 145 -11.21 -33.21 2.48
CA TYR A 145 -12.22 -34.05 3.15
C TYR A 145 -11.61 -34.96 4.23
#